data_AF-C9XVJ6-F1
#
_entry.id   AF-C9XVJ6-F1
#
_cell.length_a   1.000
_cell.length_b   1.000
_cell.length_c   1.000
_cell.angle_alpha   90.00
_cell.angle_beta   90.00
_cell.angle_gamma   90.00
#
_symmetry.space_group_name_H-M   'P 1'
#
loop_
_entity.id
_entity.type
_entity.pdbx_description
1 polymer ?
#
loop_
_entity_poly.entity_id
_entity_poly.type
_entity_poly.pdbx_seq_one_letter_code
_entity_poly.pdbx_strand_id
1 'polypeptide(L)'
;MIDNPTGKPLAISVDDQKITIPAEQSQNIKLDAGQHTLTLENGDKVKFSVFSAWPHTGVSGLINPTRTRYIYVIQKYLAEGVKPSSENGDVHTLTIEGQTVTGPFEDMGSELFMDNFAKEWNLTPTEPFPESMSSTSADNYKTKIFRIEDFKNYYNNEFSPSVEYTENMRITESRYQPPAITAHFTSAELQQNLNEATKIYTDFIHAGSASEQKDLLKAFEKQNSEKWRKPAAGGEELTRYYEVMTNLNHIMMSSILELKQ
;
A
#
# COMPACT_ATOMS: atom_id res chain seq x y z
N MET A 1 -0.74 3.88 -11.64
CA MET A 1 -1.05 2.95 -12.75
C MET A 1 -2.47 2.44 -12.59
N ILE A 2 -3.23 2.22 -13.66
CA ILE A 2 -4.53 1.53 -13.62
C ILE A 2 -4.33 0.12 -14.14
N ASP A 3 -4.74 -0.91 -13.39
CA ASP A 3 -4.65 -2.30 -13.84
C ASP A 3 -6.01 -2.89 -14.19
N ASN A 4 -6.04 -3.67 -15.26
CA ASN A 4 -7.17 -4.50 -15.62
C ASN A 4 -6.72 -5.97 -15.68
N PRO A 5 -6.91 -6.74 -14.59
CA PRO A 5 -6.56 -8.14 -14.56
C PRO A 5 -7.61 -9.06 -15.22
N THR A 6 -8.69 -8.50 -15.78
CA THR A 6 -9.79 -9.30 -16.34
C THR A 6 -9.52 -9.68 -17.80
N GLY A 7 -10.13 -10.78 -18.25
CA GLY A 7 -10.06 -11.24 -19.63
C GLY A 7 -10.87 -10.42 -20.65
N LYS A 8 -11.35 -9.22 -20.29
CA LYS A 8 -12.08 -8.32 -21.19
C LYS A 8 -11.60 -6.86 -21.06
N PRO A 9 -11.76 -6.02 -22.09
CA PRO A 9 -11.47 -4.59 -21.95
C PRO A 9 -12.31 -3.96 -20.84
N LEU A 10 -11.70 -3.06 -20.08
CA LEU A 10 -12.31 -2.31 -18.99
C LEU A 10 -12.47 -0.85 -19.41
N ALA A 11 -13.71 -0.34 -19.37
CA ALA A 11 -14.00 1.07 -19.64
C ALA A 11 -14.29 1.81 -18.33
N ILE A 12 -13.53 2.89 -18.09
CA ILE A 12 -13.70 3.79 -16.94
C ILE A 12 -13.57 5.25 -17.40
N SER A 13 -13.79 6.21 -16.51
CA SER A 13 -13.36 7.58 -16.74
C SER A 13 -12.81 8.22 -15.47
N VAL A 14 -11.78 9.05 -15.62
CA VAL A 14 -11.27 9.92 -14.56
C VAL A 14 -11.53 11.36 -14.98
N ASP A 15 -12.25 12.13 -14.17
CA ASP A 15 -12.65 13.52 -14.47
C ASP A 15 -13.24 13.69 -15.87
N ASP A 16 -14.22 12.82 -16.19
CA ASP A 16 -14.90 12.73 -17.49
C ASP A 16 -14.02 12.32 -18.69
N GLN A 17 -12.70 12.16 -18.50
CA GLN A 17 -11.81 11.57 -19.50
C GLN A 17 -11.99 10.05 -19.54
N LYS A 18 -12.59 9.56 -20.63
CA LYS A 18 -12.77 8.12 -20.88
C LYS A 18 -11.44 7.43 -21.13
N ILE A 19 -11.25 6.29 -20.48
CA ILE A 19 -10.08 5.43 -20.60
C ILE A 19 -10.57 4.01 -20.84
N THR A 20 -9.97 3.31 -21.79
CA THR A 20 -10.22 1.88 -22.03
C THR A 20 -8.92 1.12 -21.87
N ILE A 21 -8.85 0.31 -20.82
CA ILE A 21 -7.70 -0.55 -20.55
C ILE A 21 -7.99 -1.91 -21.19
N PRO A 22 -7.15 -2.42 -22.11
CA PRO A 22 -7.34 -3.76 -22.69
C PRO A 22 -7.35 -4.86 -21.61
N ALA A 23 -7.86 -6.05 -21.99
CA ALA A 23 -7.83 -7.22 -21.13
C ALA A 23 -6.40 -7.54 -20.67
N GLU A 24 -6.22 -7.86 -19.39
CA GLU A 24 -4.94 -8.27 -18.77
C GLU A 24 -3.81 -7.24 -18.90
N GLN A 25 -4.12 -5.99 -19.22
CA GLN A 25 -3.15 -4.91 -19.39
C GLN A 25 -3.25 -3.86 -18.28
N SER A 26 -2.22 -3.03 -18.19
CA SER A 26 -2.20 -1.86 -17.33
C SER A 26 -1.98 -0.59 -18.15
N GLN A 27 -2.47 0.54 -17.67
CA GLN A 27 -2.25 1.84 -18.28
C GLN A 27 -1.75 2.85 -17.25
N ASN A 28 -0.67 3.55 -17.58
CA ASN A 28 -0.22 4.68 -16.79
C ASN A 28 -1.02 5.93 -17.13
N ILE A 29 -1.43 6.65 -16.09
CA ILE A 29 -2.05 7.96 -16.19
C ILE A 29 -1.28 8.93 -15.31
N LYS A 30 -1.30 10.21 -15.68
CA LYS A 30 -0.79 11.29 -14.86
C LYS A 30 -1.97 12.06 -14.31
N LEU A 31 -1.96 12.30 -13.01
CA LEU A 31 -2.95 13.10 -12.32
C LEU A 31 -2.25 14.26 -11.63
N ASP A 32 -2.91 15.40 -11.61
CA ASP A 32 -2.46 16.54 -10.81
C ASP A 32 -2.84 16.30 -9.34
N ALA A 33 -2.30 17.09 -8.42
CA ALA A 33 -2.67 16.98 -7.02
C ALA A 33 -4.05 17.62 -6.78
N GLY A 34 -4.86 17.00 -5.93
CA GLY A 34 -6.18 17.47 -5.55
C GLY A 34 -7.26 16.41 -5.68
N GLN A 35 -8.51 16.84 -5.67
CA GLN A 35 -9.67 15.95 -5.74
C GLN A 35 -10.01 15.58 -7.18
N HIS A 36 -10.34 14.30 -7.38
CA HIS A 36 -10.70 13.70 -8.66
C HIS A 36 -11.94 12.82 -8.50
N THR A 37 -12.59 12.51 -9.62
CA THR A 37 -13.70 11.55 -9.68
C THR A 37 -13.39 10.42 -10.65
N LEU A 38 -13.40 9.19 -10.14
CA LEU A 38 -13.36 7.98 -10.93
C LEU A 38 -14.80 7.50 -11.16
N THR A 39 -15.16 7.25 -12.42
CA THR A 39 -16.39 6.52 -12.77
C THR A 39 -16.02 5.12 -13.22
N LEU A 40 -16.54 4.12 -12.52
CA LEU A 40 -16.32 2.70 -12.77
C LEU A 40 -17.21 2.19 -13.93
N GLU A 41 -16.91 0.99 -14.45
CA GLU A 41 -17.66 0.38 -15.56
C GLU A 41 -19.17 0.23 -15.25
N ASN A 42 -19.51 -0.01 -13.98
CA ASN A 42 -20.89 -0.13 -13.51
C ASN A 42 -21.61 1.23 -13.35
N GLY A 43 -20.92 2.35 -13.61
CA GLY A 43 -21.45 3.71 -13.46
C GLY A 43 -21.26 4.32 -12.07
N ASP A 44 -20.72 3.57 -11.10
CA ASP A 44 -20.44 4.09 -9.76
C ASP A 44 -19.39 5.19 -9.82
N LYS A 45 -19.62 6.25 -9.05
CA LYS A 45 -18.71 7.39 -8.93
C LYS A 45 -18.00 7.37 -7.59
N VAL A 46 -16.68 7.33 -7.63
CA VAL A 46 -15.82 7.35 -6.47
C VAL A 46 -14.99 8.63 -6.47
N LYS A 47 -15.06 9.37 -5.38
CA LYS A 47 -14.17 10.53 -5.16
C LYS A 47 -12.87 10.04 -4.57
N PHE A 48 -11.77 10.63 -5.00
CA PHE A 48 -10.45 10.34 -4.47
C PHE A 48 -9.59 11.59 -4.51
N SER A 49 -8.49 11.56 -3.76
CA SER A 49 -7.54 12.66 -3.68
C SER A 49 -6.16 12.18 -4.05
N VAL A 50 -5.45 12.95 -4.87
CA VAL A 50 -4.06 12.73 -5.26
C VAL A 50 -3.18 13.68 -4.46
N PHE A 51 -2.19 13.12 -3.77
CA PHE A 51 -1.30 13.83 -2.87
C PHE A 51 0.04 14.10 -3.55
N SER A 52 0.52 15.33 -3.43
CA SER A 52 1.85 15.75 -3.90
C SER A 52 2.60 16.55 -2.82
N ALA A 53 2.21 16.39 -1.55
CA ALA A 53 2.83 17.11 -0.45
C ALA A 53 4.28 16.65 -0.19
N TRP A 54 4.55 15.35 -0.35
CA TRP A 54 5.86 14.76 -0.08
C TRP A 54 6.70 14.63 -1.36
N PRO A 55 8.02 14.90 -1.35
CA PRO A 55 8.87 14.93 -2.55
C PRO A 55 8.93 13.61 -3.35
N HIS A 56 8.59 12.48 -2.74
CA HIS A 56 8.68 11.14 -3.34
C HIS A 56 7.32 10.56 -3.77
N THR A 57 6.27 11.38 -3.84
CA THR A 57 4.89 10.98 -4.21
C THR A 57 4.69 10.69 -5.71
N GLY A 58 5.75 10.77 -6.54
CA GLY A 58 5.65 10.76 -8.01
C GLY A 58 5.61 9.40 -8.71
N VAL A 59 5.69 8.27 -8.00
CA VAL A 59 5.75 6.92 -8.62
C VAL A 59 4.84 5.94 -7.86
N SER A 60 3.53 6.11 -8.01
CA SER A 60 2.76 6.08 -6.77
C SER A 60 1.41 5.37 -6.88
N GLY A 61 1.50 4.05 -6.87
CA GLY A 61 0.36 3.20 -6.59
C GLY A 61 -0.39 2.65 -7.79
N LEU A 62 -1.30 1.76 -7.45
CA LEU A 62 -2.18 1.01 -8.33
C LEU A 62 -3.62 1.46 -8.09
N ILE A 63 -4.31 1.82 -9.17
CA ILE A 63 -5.76 1.93 -9.23
C ILE A 63 -6.26 0.57 -9.72
N ASN A 64 -7.13 -0.05 -8.93
CA ASN A 64 -7.70 -1.38 -9.12
C ASN A 64 -9.23 -1.27 -9.27
N PRO A 65 -9.74 -0.82 -10.44
CA PRO A 65 -11.17 -0.58 -10.62
C PRO A 65 -12.02 -1.85 -10.48
N THR A 66 -11.40 -3.01 -10.67
CA THR A 66 -12.04 -4.33 -10.59
C THR A 66 -12.12 -4.88 -9.17
N ARG A 67 -11.49 -4.21 -8.18
CA ARG A 67 -11.39 -4.68 -6.79
C ARG A 67 -10.97 -6.15 -6.70
N THR A 68 -10.02 -6.54 -7.54
CA THR A 68 -9.41 -7.86 -7.47
C THR A 68 -8.33 -7.88 -6.40
N ARG A 69 -8.08 -9.06 -5.84
CA ARG A 69 -7.04 -9.23 -4.83
C ARG A 69 -5.65 -9.19 -5.45
N TYR A 70 -4.67 -8.63 -4.73
CA TYR A 70 -3.25 -8.65 -5.11
C TYR A 70 -2.39 -9.21 -3.99
N ILE A 71 -1.24 -9.78 -4.36
CA ILE A 71 -0.26 -10.33 -3.41
C ILE A 71 1.06 -9.60 -3.62
N TYR A 72 1.64 -9.09 -2.54
CA TYR A 72 3.00 -8.56 -2.55
C TYR A 72 3.99 -9.69 -2.30
N VAL A 73 5.08 -9.72 -3.05
CA VAL A 73 6.10 -10.78 -3.01
C VAL A 73 7.48 -10.17 -2.93
N ILE A 74 8.34 -10.73 -2.07
CA ILE A 74 9.77 -10.43 -2.01
C ILE A 74 10.55 -11.62 -2.57
N GLN A 75 11.19 -11.44 -3.73
CA GLN A 75 12.06 -12.44 -4.35
C GLN A 75 13.51 -12.20 -3.96
N LYS A 76 14.17 -13.22 -3.41
CA LYS A 76 15.59 -13.20 -3.06
C LYS A 76 16.47 -13.57 -4.26
N TYR A 77 17.59 -12.88 -4.39
CA TYR A 77 18.66 -13.13 -5.37
C TYR A 77 20.00 -13.15 -4.65
N LEU A 78 20.72 -14.25 -4.79
CA LEU A 78 22.02 -14.45 -4.17
C LEU A 78 23.12 -14.48 -5.22
N ALA A 79 24.29 -13.96 -4.86
CA ALA A 79 25.49 -14.17 -5.65
C ALA A 79 25.86 -15.67 -5.70
N GLU A 80 26.54 -16.07 -6.76
CA GLU A 80 26.96 -17.45 -6.95
C GLU A 80 27.80 -17.96 -5.76
N GLY A 81 27.48 -19.16 -5.27
CA GLY A 81 28.17 -19.79 -4.14
C GLY A 81 27.74 -19.29 -2.75
N VAL A 82 26.88 -18.28 -2.66
CA VAL A 82 26.35 -17.78 -1.38
C VAL A 82 25.18 -18.64 -0.93
N LYS A 83 25.22 -19.09 0.33
CA LYS A 83 24.10 -19.80 0.95
C LYS A 83 23.19 -18.81 1.68
N PRO A 84 21.86 -18.87 1.49
CA PRO A 84 20.92 -18.08 2.28
C PRO A 84 20.98 -18.50 3.75
N SER A 85 20.98 -17.51 4.65
CA SER A 85 20.79 -17.72 6.09
C SER A 85 19.36 -17.44 6.56
N SER A 86 18.58 -16.72 5.76
CA SER A 86 17.18 -16.37 6.01
C SER A 86 16.49 -15.97 4.70
N GLU A 87 15.16 -15.90 4.75
CA GLU A 87 14.38 -15.19 3.73
C GLU A 87 14.65 -13.69 3.74
N ASN A 88 14.24 -13.03 2.65
CA ASN A 88 14.18 -11.56 2.59
C ASN A 88 12.78 -11.13 3.02
N GLY A 89 12.68 -10.62 4.25
CA GLY A 89 11.43 -10.22 4.88
C GLY A 89 10.83 -11.29 5.79
N ASP A 90 9.68 -10.95 6.39
CA ASP A 90 8.93 -11.87 7.23
C ASP A 90 8.27 -12.96 6.38
N VAL A 91 8.16 -14.17 6.94
CA VAL A 91 7.46 -15.29 6.29
C VAL A 91 6.03 -15.35 6.79
N HIS A 92 5.12 -15.45 5.85
CA HIS A 92 3.70 -15.47 6.13
C HIS A 92 3.00 -16.67 5.52
N THR A 93 1.84 -17.00 6.08
CA THR A 93 0.84 -17.82 5.40
C THR A 93 -0.23 -16.95 4.77
N LEU A 94 -0.69 -17.36 3.59
CA LEU A 94 -1.83 -16.77 2.89
C LEU A 94 -2.80 -17.88 2.52
N THR A 95 -4.11 -17.62 2.59
CA THR A 95 -5.12 -18.51 2.01
C THR A 95 -5.51 -17.99 0.62
N ILE A 96 -5.32 -18.82 -0.41
CA ILE A 96 -5.72 -18.54 -1.79
C ILE A 96 -6.56 -19.72 -2.27
N GLU A 97 -7.83 -19.46 -2.57
CA GLU A 97 -8.79 -20.51 -3.04
C GLU A 97 -8.85 -21.74 -2.11
N GLY A 98 -8.72 -21.52 -0.81
CA GLY A 98 -8.74 -22.59 0.21
C GLY A 98 -7.42 -23.34 0.38
N GLN A 99 -6.39 -23.03 -0.40
CA GLN A 99 -5.04 -23.54 -0.22
C GLN A 99 -4.21 -22.55 0.60
N THR A 100 -3.44 -23.08 1.55
CA THR A 100 -2.46 -22.29 2.28
C THR A 100 -1.14 -22.30 1.53
N VAL A 101 -0.62 -21.12 1.22
CA VAL A 101 0.73 -20.92 0.68
C VAL A 101 1.59 -20.25 1.75
N THR A 102 2.88 -20.56 1.76
CA THR A 102 3.83 -20.03 2.75
C THR A 102 5.03 -19.43 2.05
N GLY A 103 5.43 -18.23 2.44
CA GLY A 103 6.61 -17.56 1.90
C GLY A 103 6.70 -16.09 2.30
N PRO A 104 7.68 -15.35 1.76
CA PRO A 104 7.85 -13.92 1.99
C PRO A 104 6.82 -13.11 1.17
N PHE A 105 5.55 -13.34 1.47
CA PHE A 105 4.39 -12.84 0.74
C PHE A 105 3.44 -12.10 1.67
N GLU A 106 2.81 -11.04 1.18
CA GLU A 106 1.81 -10.31 1.95
C GLU A 106 0.53 -10.09 1.16
N ASP A 107 -0.62 -10.20 1.84
CA ASP A 107 -1.90 -9.87 1.25
C ASP A 107 -2.05 -8.36 1.12
N MET A 108 -2.21 -7.89 -0.12
CA MET A 108 -2.46 -6.47 -0.40
C MET A 108 -3.95 -6.14 -0.42
N GLY A 109 -4.82 -7.14 -0.24
CA GLY A 109 -6.27 -6.97 -0.27
C GLY A 109 -6.76 -6.63 -1.66
N SER A 110 -7.91 -5.96 -1.73
CA SER A 110 -8.63 -5.65 -2.97
C SER A 110 -9.11 -4.20 -3.05
N GLU A 111 -8.41 -3.31 -2.36
CA GLU A 111 -8.73 -1.88 -2.34
C GLU A 111 -8.68 -1.28 -3.75
N LEU A 112 -9.49 -0.24 -3.96
CA LEU A 112 -9.54 0.47 -5.24
C LEU A 112 -8.25 1.25 -5.51
N PHE A 113 -7.64 1.77 -4.44
CA PHE A 113 -6.37 2.48 -4.49
C PHE A 113 -5.39 1.76 -3.57
N MET A 114 -4.31 1.25 -4.14
CA MET A 114 -3.21 0.63 -3.41
C MET A 114 -1.99 1.51 -3.59
N ASP A 115 -1.53 2.10 -2.49
CA ASP A 115 -0.44 3.05 -2.53
C ASP A 115 0.93 2.36 -2.42
N ASN A 116 1.91 2.85 -3.17
CA ASN A 116 3.25 2.27 -3.18
C ASN A 116 4.16 2.79 -2.05
N PHE A 117 3.80 3.88 -1.37
CA PHE A 117 4.63 4.49 -0.33
C PHE A 117 4.98 3.53 0.81
N ALA A 118 4.02 2.74 1.27
CA ALA A 118 4.25 1.87 2.42
C ALA A 118 4.98 0.56 2.07
N LYS A 119 4.87 0.10 0.82
CA LYS A 119 5.39 -1.21 0.39
C LYS A 119 6.56 -1.14 -0.58
N GLU A 120 6.72 -0.02 -1.27
CA GLU A 120 7.82 0.28 -2.19
C GLU A 120 8.11 -0.88 -3.16
N TRP A 121 7.06 -1.46 -3.75
CA TRP A 121 7.24 -2.53 -4.73
C TRP A 121 8.02 -2.01 -5.95
N ASN A 122 8.97 -2.81 -6.43
CA ASN A 122 9.84 -2.44 -7.54
C ASN A 122 9.23 -2.74 -8.89
N LEU A 123 8.39 -3.79 -8.97
CA LEU A 123 7.81 -4.31 -10.21
C LEU A 123 6.29 -4.26 -10.14
N THR A 124 5.68 -3.82 -11.23
CA THR A 124 4.24 -3.82 -11.46
C THR A 124 3.72 -5.23 -11.77
N PRO A 125 2.38 -5.47 -11.78
CA PRO A 125 1.82 -6.80 -12.02
C PRO A 125 2.25 -7.43 -13.34
N THR A 126 2.44 -6.62 -14.38
CA THR A 126 2.78 -7.08 -15.74
C THR A 126 4.29 -7.23 -15.97
N GLU A 127 5.15 -6.74 -15.06
CA GLU A 127 6.61 -6.86 -15.21
C GLU A 127 7.10 -8.19 -14.63
N PRO A 128 7.85 -9.02 -15.38
CA PRO A 128 8.41 -10.25 -14.85
C PRO A 128 9.51 -9.95 -13.83
N PHE A 129 9.74 -10.88 -12.90
CA PHE A 129 10.98 -10.87 -12.14
C PHE A 129 12.17 -11.08 -13.08
N PRO A 130 13.29 -10.36 -12.90
CA PRO A 130 14.48 -10.58 -13.71
C PRO A 130 15.08 -11.95 -13.41
N GLU A 131 15.63 -12.65 -14.41
CA GLU A 131 16.28 -13.95 -14.17
C GLU A 131 17.53 -13.84 -13.30
N SER A 132 18.23 -12.69 -13.37
CA SER A 132 19.42 -12.41 -12.57
C SER A 132 19.57 -10.91 -12.33
N MET A 133 20.41 -10.54 -11.37
CA MET A 133 20.70 -9.14 -11.05
C MET A 133 22.19 -8.86 -11.01
N SER A 134 22.60 -7.72 -11.55
CA SER A 134 23.92 -7.14 -11.31
C SER A 134 23.88 -6.33 -10.03
N SER A 135 24.71 -6.69 -9.04
CA SER A 135 24.79 -5.98 -7.76
C SER A 135 26.19 -6.07 -7.15
N THR A 136 26.52 -5.11 -6.30
CA THR A 136 27.71 -5.14 -5.43
C THR A 136 27.45 -5.86 -4.11
N SER A 137 26.18 -6.16 -3.79
CA SER A 137 25.79 -6.96 -2.64
C SER A 137 25.68 -8.44 -3.01
N ALA A 138 26.06 -9.31 -2.09
CA ALA A 138 25.90 -10.76 -2.20
C ALA A 138 24.46 -11.24 -1.92
N ASP A 139 23.65 -10.40 -1.28
CA ASP A 139 22.25 -10.64 -0.94
C ASP A 139 21.41 -9.47 -1.44
N ASN A 140 20.49 -9.75 -2.35
CA ASN A 140 19.61 -8.75 -2.94
C ASN A 140 18.18 -9.27 -3.02
N TYR A 141 17.26 -8.36 -3.30
CA TYR A 141 15.88 -8.70 -3.53
C TYR A 141 15.23 -7.81 -4.59
N LYS A 142 14.12 -8.31 -5.13
CA LYS A 142 13.14 -7.52 -5.86
C LYS A 142 11.78 -7.75 -5.27
N THR A 143 10.98 -6.71 -5.27
CA THR A 143 9.62 -6.74 -4.76
C THR A 143 8.64 -6.55 -5.91
N LYS A 144 7.54 -7.28 -5.90
CA LYS A 144 6.51 -7.23 -6.95
C LYS A 144 5.12 -7.35 -6.33
N ILE A 145 4.16 -6.68 -6.93
CA ILE A 145 2.73 -6.96 -6.72
C ILE A 145 2.22 -7.90 -7.81
N PHE A 146 1.50 -8.95 -7.44
CA PHE A 146 0.96 -9.97 -8.34
C PHE A 146 -0.55 -9.92 -8.39
N ARG A 147 -1.10 -10.16 -9.59
CA ARG A 147 -2.48 -10.65 -9.74
C ARG A 147 -2.55 -12.08 -9.20
N ILE A 148 -3.71 -12.52 -8.72
CA ILE A 148 -3.84 -13.85 -8.08
C ILE A 148 -3.43 -15.00 -9.02
N GLU A 149 -3.86 -14.97 -10.29
CA GLU A 149 -3.52 -16.05 -11.24
C GLU A 149 -2.01 -16.08 -11.55
N ASP A 150 -1.38 -14.91 -11.71
CA ASP A 150 0.06 -14.82 -11.91
C ASP A 150 0.83 -15.30 -10.67
N PHE A 151 0.34 -14.97 -9.48
CA PHE A 151 0.92 -15.45 -8.22
C PHE A 151 0.84 -16.97 -8.13
N LYS A 152 -0.29 -17.58 -8.50
CA LYS A 152 -0.48 -19.04 -8.50
C LYS A 152 0.53 -19.71 -9.45
N ASN A 153 0.74 -19.14 -10.63
CA ASN A 153 1.76 -19.64 -11.56
C ASN A 153 3.16 -19.54 -10.95
N TYR A 154 3.52 -18.35 -10.45
CA TYR A 154 4.81 -18.11 -9.81
C TYR A 154 5.07 -19.07 -8.63
N TYR A 155 4.10 -19.23 -7.72
CA TYR A 155 4.26 -20.09 -6.55
C TYR A 155 4.45 -21.56 -6.91
N ASN A 156 3.75 -22.06 -7.92
CA ASN A 156 3.79 -23.47 -8.30
C ASN A 156 5.00 -23.83 -9.18
N ASN A 157 5.52 -22.88 -9.96
CA ASN A 157 6.47 -23.17 -11.03
C ASN A 157 7.83 -22.47 -10.87
N GLU A 158 7.90 -21.37 -10.12
CA GLU A 158 9.08 -20.50 -10.05
C GLU A 158 9.59 -20.30 -8.62
N PHE A 159 8.69 -20.23 -7.65
CA PHE A 159 9.06 -19.99 -6.26
C PHE A 159 9.75 -21.20 -5.63
N SER A 160 10.89 -20.92 -5.02
CA SER A 160 11.52 -21.80 -4.04
C SER A 160 11.84 -20.97 -2.80
N PRO A 161 11.50 -21.44 -1.59
CA PRO A 161 12.04 -20.89 -0.37
C PRO A 161 13.55 -20.80 -0.45
N SER A 162 14.13 -19.72 0.06
CA SER A 162 15.58 -19.61 0.17
C SER A 162 16.11 -20.45 1.32
N VAL A 163 15.33 -20.63 2.38
CA VAL A 163 15.65 -21.52 3.51
C VAL A 163 14.49 -22.47 3.79
N GLU A 164 14.78 -23.61 4.41
CA GLU A 164 13.71 -24.49 4.89
C GLU A 164 12.93 -23.81 6.03
N TYR A 165 11.60 -23.83 5.92
CA TYR A 165 10.72 -23.34 6.98
C TYR A 165 10.65 -24.36 8.11
N THR A 166 11.11 -23.95 9.29
CA THR A 166 11.14 -24.81 10.48
C THR A 166 10.13 -24.32 11.52
N GLU A 167 9.80 -25.17 12.49
CA GLU A 167 8.90 -24.84 13.60
C GLU A 167 9.38 -23.67 14.47
N ASN A 168 10.69 -23.36 14.45
CA ASN A 168 11.27 -22.26 15.20
C ASN A 168 11.19 -20.92 14.46
N MET A 169 10.80 -20.92 13.19
CA MET A 169 10.61 -19.71 12.41
C MET A 169 9.27 -19.06 12.78
N ARG A 170 9.28 -17.76 13.04
CA ARG A 170 8.06 -16.99 13.20
C ARG A 170 7.35 -16.90 11.85
N ILE A 171 6.29 -17.66 11.68
CA ILE A 171 5.41 -17.61 10.52
C ILE A 171 4.04 -17.12 11.00
N THR A 172 3.59 -15.99 10.48
CA THR A 172 2.29 -15.42 10.85
C THR A 172 1.36 -15.38 9.66
N GLU A 173 0.06 -15.47 9.90
CA GLU A 173 -0.90 -15.25 8.81
C GLU A 173 -0.82 -13.81 8.32
N SER A 174 -0.78 -13.62 7.00
CA SER A 174 -0.97 -12.31 6.38
C SER A 174 -2.42 -12.17 5.93
N ARG A 175 -3.09 -11.15 6.46
CA ARG A 175 -4.41 -10.71 6.01
C ARG A 175 -4.35 -9.21 5.87
N TYR A 176 -4.77 -8.70 4.71
CA TYR A 176 -4.85 -7.26 4.53
C TYR A 176 -5.82 -6.66 5.55
N GLN A 177 -5.37 -5.61 6.23
CA GLN A 177 -6.20 -4.81 7.13
C GLN A 177 -6.03 -3.34 6.75
N PRO A 178 -7.11 -2.62 6.43
CA PRO A 178 -7.03 -1.18 6.25
C PRO A 178 -6.48 -0.51 7.50
N PRO A 179 -5.63 0.53 7.36
CA PRO A 179 -5.07 1.23 8.51
C PRO A 179 -6.18 1.87 9.35
N ALA A 180 -6.13 1.64 10.66
CA ALA A 180 -7.08 2.26 11.58
C ALA A 180 -6.74 3.74 11.77
N ILE A 181 -7.66 4.61 11.37
CA ILE A 181 -7.53 6.08 11.46
C ILE A 181 -8.49 6.71 12.47
N THR A 182 -9.31 5.89 13.13
CA THR A 182 -10.24 6.31 14.17
C THR A 182 -10.04 5.47 15.42
N ALA A 183 -10.27 6.09 16.57
CA ALA A 183 -10.31 5.44 17.87
C ALA A 183 -11.08 6.31 18.87
N HIS A 184 -11.49 5.68 19.96
CA HIS A 184 -12.03 6.36 21.13
C HIS A 184 -11.12 6.09 22.32
N PHE A 185 -10.70 7.16 23.00
CA PHE A 185 -9.84 7.10 24.18
C PHE A 185 -10.58 7.65 25.39
N THR A 186 -10.40 7.01 26.54
CA THR A 186 -10.92 7.53 27.82
C THR A 186 -10.06 8.69 28.33
N SER A 187 -8.76 8.70 28.01
CA SER A 187 -7.90 9.87 28.23
C SER A 187 -8.37 11.07 27.42
N ALA A 188 -8.79 12.13 28.12
CA ALA A 188 -9.18 13.39 27.51
C ALA A 188 -8.08 14.02 26.65
N GLU A 189 -6.81 13.89 27.07
CA GLU A 189 -5.64 14.37 26.33
C GLU A 189 -5.49 13.63 25.00
N LEU A 190 -5.51 12.29 25.02
CA LEU A 190 -5.34 11.48 23.82
C LEU A 190 -6.48 11.69 22.83
N GLN A 191 -7.72 11.76 23.34
CA GLN A 191 -8.89 12.02 22.51
C GLN A 191 -8.82 13.42 21.88
N GLN A 192 -8.41 14.44 22.64
CA GLN A 192 -8.23 15.79 22.11
C GLN A 192 -7.16 15.82 21.01
N ASN A 193 -6.02 15.19 21.25
CA ASN A 193 -4.94 15.13 20.26
C ASN A 193 -5.39 14.43 18.97
N LEU A 194 -6.10 13.30 19.08
CA LEU A 194 -6.64 12.61 17.91
C LEU A 194 -7.66 13.49 17.16
N ASN A 195 -8.53 14.21 17.87
CA ASN A 195 -9.51 15.10 17.24
C ASN A 195 -8.82 16.23 16.45
N GLU A 196 -7.78 16.84 17.02
CA GLU A 196 -6.97 17.87 16.36
C GLU A 196 -6.25 17.33 15.12
N ALA A 197 -5.62 16.15 15.24
CA ALA A 197 -4.95 15.49 14.13
C ALA A 197 -5.93 15.10 13.01
N THR A 198 -7.08 14.55 13.37
CA THR A 198 -8.15 14.16 12.43
C THR A 198 -8.68 15.37 11.67
N LYS A 199 -8.76 16.55 12.30
CA LYS A 199 -9.15 17.78 11.62
C LYS A 199 -8.16 18.16 10.52
N ILE A 200 -6.87 18.26 10.85
CA ILE A 200 -5.83 18.59 9.86
C ILE A 200 -5.77 17.53 8.76
N TYR A 201 -5.89 16.26 9.12
CA TYR A 201 -5.97 15.16 8.15
C TYR A 201 -7.17 15.30 7.21
N THR A 202 -8.36 15.61 7.74
CA THR A 202 -9.58 15.78 6.93
C THR A 202 -9.44 16.96 5.97
N ASP A 203 -8.88 18.07 6.43
CA ASP A 203 -8.58 19.22 5.58
C ASP A 203 -7.56 18.82 4.50
N PHE A 204 -6.53 18.04 4.86
CA PHE A 204 -5.49 17.59 3.93
C PHE A 204 -6.04 16.73 2.80
N ILE A 205 -6.86 15.73 3.11
CA ILE A 205 -7.38 14.82 2.08
C ILE A 205 -8.36 15.53 1.13
N HIS A 206 -8.97 16.64 1.55
CA HIS A 206 -9.87 17.47 0.74
C HIS A 206 -9.18 18.70 0.12
N ALA A 207 -7.90 18.93 0.39
CA ALA A 207 -7.16 20.06 -0.14
C ALA A 207 -7.22 20.10 -1.68
N GLY A 208 -7.44 21.28 -2.22
CA GLY A 208 -7.63 21.50 -3.66
C GLY A 208 -6.32 21.63 -4.45
N SER A 209 -5.16 21.63 -3.76
CA SER A 209 -3.87 21.82 -4.42
C SER A 209 -2.70 21.22 -3.65
N ALA A 210 -1.60 20.96 -4.35
CA ALA A 210 -0.35 20.53 -3.73
C ALA A 210 0.20 21.54 -2.71
N SER A 211 -0.01 22.85 -2.90
CA SER A 211 0.47 23.87 -1.95
C SER A 211 -0.28 23.79 -0.63
N GLU A 212 -1.61 23.69 -0.69
CA GLU A 212 -2.45 23.54 0.49
C GLU A 212 -2.14 22.25 1.25
N GLN A 213 -1.96 21.13 0.52
CA GLN A 213 -1.53 19.87 1.11
C GLN A 213 -0.18 20.01 1.85
N LYS A 214 0.79 20.73 1.28
CA LYS A 214 2.10 20.97 1.93
C LYS A 214 1.99 21.77 3.21
N ASP A 215 1.15 22.80 3.23
CA ASP A 215 0.96 23.64 4.42
C ASP A 215 0.25 22.86 5.54
N LEU A 216 -0.74 22.03 5.19
CA LEU A 216 -1.43 21.15 6.13
C LEU A 216 -0.51 20.04 6.66
N LEU A 217 0.33 19.43 5.81
CA LEU A 217 1.33 18.46 6.26
C LEU A 217 2.33 19.08 7.24
N LYS A 218 2.86 20.28 6.95
CA LYS A 218 3.73 21.01 7.89
C LYS A 218 3.03 21.30 9.22
N ALA A 219 1.75 21.69 9.17
CA ALA A 219 0.98 21.93 10.39
C ALA A 219 0.80 20.65 11.20
N PHE A 220 0.51 19.53 10.55
CA PHE A 220 0.42 18.22 11.17
C PHE A 220 1.75 17.81 11.81
N GLU A 221 2.86 17.86 11.08
CA GLU A 221 4.20 17.50 11.56
C GLU A 221 4.64 18.36 12.75
N LYS A 222 4.34 19.66 12.70
CA LYS A 222 4.60 20.58 13.82
C LYS A 222 3.89 20.12 15.07
N GLN A 223 2.56 19.95 15.02
CA GLN A 223 1.77 19.50 16.17
C GLN A 223 2.21 18.11 16.65
N ASN A 224 2.55 17.22 15.71
CA ASN A 224 3.04 15.88 16.02
C ASN A 224 4.33 15.93 16.85
N SER A 225 5.29 16.76 16.44
CA SER A 225 6.58 16.89 17.10
C SER A 225 6.53 17.64 18.44
N GLU A 226 5.69 18.67 18.53
CA GLU A 226 5.59 19.54 19.70
C GLU A 226 4.70 18.94 20.79
N LYS A 227 3.61 18.26 20.40
CA LYS A 227 2.53 17.84 21.30
C LYS A 227 2.25 16.34 21.22
N TRP A 228 1.85 15.84 20.06
CA TRP A 228 1.18 14.53 19.97
C TRP A 228 2.09 13.32 20.22
N ARG A 229 3.42 13.45 20.06
CA ARG A 229 4.41 12.41 20.40
C ARG A 229 4.85 12.43 21.87
N LYS A 230 4.35 13.35 22.69
CA LYS A 230 4.73 13.52 24.09
C LYS A 230 3.52 13.67 25.02
N PRO A 231 2.50 12.80 24.92
CA PRO A 231 1.37 12.87 25.83
C PRO A 231 1.81 12.58 27.28
N ALA A 232 1.15 13.21 28.24
CA ALA A 232 1.33 12.91 29.65
C ALA A 232 0.63 11.59 30.04
N ALA A 233 -0.44 11.21 29.32
CA ALA A 233 -1.13 9.94 29.49
C ALA A 233 -0.24 8.73 29.16
N GLY A 234 -0.34 7.66 29.97
CA GLY A 234 0.36 6.38 29.77
C GLY A 234 -0.58 5.18 29.75
N GLY A 235 -0.04 3.96 29.60
CA GLY A 235 -0.80 2.71 29.63
C GLY A 235 -1.17 2.17 28.24
N GLU A 236 -2.08 1.18 28.19
CA GLU A 236 -2.44 0.47 26.95
C GLU A 236 -3.06 1.38 25.88
N GLU A 237 -3.87 2.37 26.28
CA GLU A 237 -4.46 3.36 25.35
C GLU A 237 -3.39 4.12 24.57
N LEU A 238 -2.22 4.36 25.17
CA LEU A 238 -1.14 5.09 24.52
C LEU A 238 -0.58 4.34 23.30
N THR A 239 -0.51 3.01 23.36
CA THR A 239 -0.03 2.19 22.24
C THR A 239 -0.98 2.31 21.05
N ARG A 240 -2.29 2.17 21.31
CA ARG A 240 -3.33 2.31 20.28
C ARG A 240 -3.37 3.74 19.72
N TYR A 241 -3.17 4.75 20.56
CA TYR A 241 -3.06 6.13 20.13
C TYR A 241 -1.91 6.34 19.15
N TYR A 242 -0.71 5.85 19.46
CA TYR A 242 0.43 5.99 18.54
C TYR A 242 0.23 5.25 17.22
N GLU A 243 -0.41 4.08 17.25
CA GLU A 243 -0.79 3.36 16.03
C GLU A 243 -1.67 4.21 15.12
N VAL A 244 -2.76 4.79 15.65
CA VAL A 244 -3.69 5.62 14.87
C VAL A 244 -3.02 6.89 14.36
N MET A 245 -2.24 7.58 15.20
CA MET A 245 -1.51 8.79 14.81
C MET A 245 -0.45 8.51 13.73
N THR A 246 0.19 7.35 13.80
CA THR A 246 1.15 6.89 12.77
C THR A 246 0.43 6.60 11.46
N ASN A 247 -0.72 5.93 11.50
CA ASN A 247 -1.53 5.64 10.32
C ASN A 247 -1.99 6.93 9.62
N LEU A 248 -2.47 7.93 10.36
CA LEU A 248 -2.82 9.25 9.82
C LEU A 248 -1.62 9.88 9.09
N ASN A 249 -0.44 9.89 9.74
CA ASN A 249 0.78 10.43 9.16
C ASN A 249 1.21 9.68 7.89
N HIS A 250 1.16 8.34 7.90
CA HIS A 250 1.52 7.51 6.74
C HIS A 250 0.60 7.75 5.53
N ILE A 251 -0.70 7.91 5.77
CA ILE A 251 -1.64 8.23 4.69
C ILE A 251 -1.35 9.61 4.10
N MET A 252 -0.99 10.60 4.92
CA MET A 252 -0.60 11.93 4.43
C MET A 252 0.71 11.92 3.61
N MET A 253 1.55 10.89 3.77
CA MET A 253 2.74 10.66 2.96
C MET A 253 2.49 9.77 1.73
N SER A 254 1.31 9.14 1.65
CA SER A 254 0.88 8.37 0.49
C SER A 254 0.64 9.31 -0.71
N SER A 255 0.25 8.75 -1.84
CA SER A 255 0.00 9.51 -3.08
C SER A 255 -1.44 9.57 -3.51
N ILE A 256 -2.27 8.65 -3.02
CA ILE A 256 -3.65 8.54 -3.47
C ILE A 256 -4.53 7.93 -2.38
N LEU A 257 -5.75 8.43 -2.24
CA LEU A 257 -6.70 7.95 -1.25
C LEU A 257 -8.14 8.06 -1.75
N GLU A 258 -8.94 7.01 -1.51
CA GLU A 258 -10.40 7.06 -1.66
C GLU A 258 -11.03 7.99 -0.62
N LEU A 259 -11.85 8.96 -1.06
CA LEU A 259 -12.63 9.81 -0.17
C LEU A 259 -13.96 9.14 0.13
N LYS A 260 -14.04 8.45 1.27
CA LYS A 260 -15.28 7.84 1.76
C LYS A 260 -16.28 8.92 2.16
N GLN A 261 -17.55 8.73 1.76
CA GLN A 261 -18.67 9.61 2.12
C GLN A 261 -19.09 9.45 3.58
#